data_AF-A0A316C264-F1
#
_entry.id   AF-A0A316C264-F1
#
_cell.length_a   1.000
_cell.length_b   1.000
_cell.length_c   1.000
_cell.angle_alpha   90.00
_cell.angle_beta   90.00
_cell.angle_gamma   90.00
#
_symmetry.space_group_name_H-M   'P 1'
#
loop_
_entity.id
_entity.type
_entity.pdbx_description
1 polymer ?
#
loop_
_entity_poly.entity_id
_entity_poly.type
_entity_poly.pdbx_seq_one_letter_code
_entity_poly.pdbx_strand_id
1 'polypeptide(L)'
;MISKCRWLDALAKGADYEELQEQYILFICPNDIFHKGKAIYRFQNREDSDPNILLDDLCYKNFYIFKKYSEMDDDSAREYMKYFATKKCESEKMKRIHELVKAFRDKGVAMDIIVDSTGLTPEEIKAL
;
A
#
# COMPACT_ATOMS: atom_id res chain seq x y z
N MET A 1 -2.67 13.39 -9.91
CA MET A 1 -1.29 13.75 -10.31
C MET A 1 -0.42 12.52 -10.29
N ILE A 2 0.39 12.34 -11.34
CA ILE A 2 1.36 11.25 -11.43
C ILE A 2 2.52 11.69 -10.52
N SER A 3 2.48 11.28 -9.25
CA SER A 3 3.61 11.41 -8.34
C SER A 3 4.86 10.91 -9.06
N LYS A 4 5.95 11.64 -8.92
CA LYS A 4 7.27 11.28 -9.44
C LYS A 4 7.64 9.92 -8.87
N CYS A 5 7.26 8.92 -9.65
CA CYS A 5 7.51 7.53 -9.44
C CYS A 5 9.04 7.36 -9.38
N ARG A 6 9.59 6.98 -8.22
CA ARG A 6 10.99 6.51 -8.06
C ARG A 6 11.38 5.39 -9.03
N TRP A 7 10.43 4.89 -9.81
CA TRP A 7 10.60 4.07 -10.98
C TRP A 7 11.55 4.64 -12.04
N LEU A 8 11.65 5.98 -12.18
CA LEU A 8 12.54 6.60 -13.18
C LEU A 8 14.03 6.49 -12.83
N ASP A 9 14.38 6.35 -11.54
CA ASP A 9 15.78 6.25 -11.12
C ASP A 9 16.32 4.80 -11.24
N ALA A 10 15.44 3.79 -11.12
CA ALA A 10 15.79 2.39 -11.33
C ALA A 10 15.89 2.02 -12.82
N LEU A 11 15.18 2.75 -13.68
CA LEU A 11 15.36 2.71 -15.14
C LEU A 11 16.39 3.75 -15.61
N ALA A 12 17.42 4.01 -14.80
CA ALA A 12 18.60 4.70 -15.31
C ALA A 12 19.08 3.94 -16.54
N LYS A 13 19.17 4.66 -17.66
CA LYS A 13 19.46 4.12 -18.99
C LYS A 13 20.73 3.23 -18.95
N GLY A 14 20.56 1.91 -18.95
CA GLY A 14 21.66 0.94 -18.94
C GLY A 14 21.68 -0.06 -17.77
N ALA A 15 20.72 -0.04 -16.84
CA ALA A 15 20.56 -1.12 -15.87
C ALA A 15 20.08 -2.41 -16.56
N ASP A 16 20.66 -3.55 -16.18
CA ASP A 16 20.28 -4.85 -16.73
C ASP A 16 18.86 -5.20 -16.26
N TYR A 17 18.04 -5.77 -17.15
CA TYR A 17 16.68 -6.19 -16.80
C TYR A 17 16.69 -7.29 -15.74
N GLU A 18 17.82 -8.01 -15.60
CA GLU A 18 18.06 -9.03 -14.59
C GLU A 18 18.31 -8.46 -13.17
N GLU A 19 18.58 -7.17 -13.02
CA GLU A 19 18.86 -6.52 -11.72
C GLU A 19 17.62 -5.87 -11.07
N LEU A 20 16.42 -6.14 -11.59
CA LEU A 20 15.19 -5.54 -11.09
C LEU A 20 14.94 -5.93 -9.62
N GLN A 21 14.76 -4.92 -8.76
CA GLN A 21 14.40 -5.14 -7.36
C GLN A 21 12.93 -5.55 -7.24
N GLU A 22 12.63 -6.53 -6.40
CA GLU A 22 11.24 -6.91 -6.09
C GLU A 22 10.46 -5.70 -5.57
N GLN A 23 9.26 -5.51 -6.10
CA GLN A 23 8.41 -4.40 -5.73
C GLN A 23 7.05 -4.87 -5.24
N TYR A 24 6.64 -4.35 -4.08
CA TYR A 24 5.35 -4.66 -3.47
C TYR A 24 4.49 -3.41 -3.34
N ILE A 25 3.37 -3.39 -4.06
CA ILE A 25 2.32 -2.38 -3.93
C ILE A 25 1.25 -2.93 -3.00
N LEU A 26 0.98 -2.23 -1.90
CA LEU A 26 0.03 -2.65 -0.87
C LEU A 26 -1.22 -1.76 -0.91
N PHE A 27 -2.38 -2.38 -1.11
CA PHE A 27 -3.68 -1.74 -1.01
C PHE A 27 -4.36 -2.20 0.30
N ILE A 28 -4.74 -1.25 1.15
CA ILE A 28 -5.41 -1.53 2.43
C ILE A 28 -6.87 -1.12 2.29
N CYS A 29 -7.76 -2.10 2.23
CA CYS A 29 -9.16 -1.90 1.86
C CYS A 29 -10.11 -2.26 3.01
N PRO A 30 -11.14 -1.44 3.30
CA PRO A 30 -12.13 -1.77 4.31
C PRO A 30 -13.03 -2.93 3.90
N ASN A 31 -13.46 -2.96 2.63
CA ASN A 31 -14.39 -3.97 2.11
C ASN A 31 -13.74 -4.72 0.95
N ASP A 32 -14.20 -5.95 0.71
CA ASP A 32 -13.77 -6.75 -0.44
C ASP A 32 -14.38 -6.18 -1.75
N ILE A 33 -13.53 -5.51 -2.53
CA ILE A 33 -13.87 -4.91 -3.83
C ILE A 33 -13.94 -5.92 -4.97
N PHE A 34 -13.39 -7.14 -4.78
CA PHE A 34 -13.40 -8.19 -5.80
C PHE A 34 -14.56 -9.17 -5.60
N HIS A 35 -15.23 -9.08 -4.46
CA HIS A 35 -16.39 -9.90 -4.08
C HIS A 35 -16.10 -11.40 -4.18
N LYS A 36 -14.89 -11.82 -3.79
CA LYS A 36 -14.48 -13.25 -3.75
C LYS A 36 -14.30 -13.77 -2.32
N GLY A 37 -14.53 -12.94 -1.32
CA GLY A 37 -14.52 -13.31 0.09
C GLY A 37 -13.13 -13.61 0.64
N LYS A 38 -12.04 -13.16 0.02
CA LYS A 38 -10.67 -13.39 0.55
C LYS A 38 -10.23 -12.23 1.44
N ALA A 39 -9.45 -12.53 2.47
CA ALA A 39 -8.80 -11.51 3.30
C ALA A 39 -7.59 -10.85 2.61
N ILE A 40 -6.92 -11.60 1.72
CA ILE A 40 -5.74 -11.14 0.97
C ILE A 40 -5.88 -11.57 -0.50
N TYR A 41 -5.67 -10.62 -1.42
CA TYR A 41 -5.50 -10.89 -2.84
C TYR A 41 -4.08 -10.54 -3.25
N ARG A 42 -3.46 -11.39 -4.08
CA ARG A 42 -2.13 -11.17 -4.64
C ARG A 42 -2.22 -11.24 -6.15
N PHE A 43 -1.72 -10.21 -6.81
CA PHE A 43 -1.74 -10.10 -8.27
C PHE A 43 -0.33 -9.86 -8.79
N GLN A 44 -0.06 -10.43 -9.96
CA GLN A 44 1.11 -10.19 -10.81
C GLN A 44 0.61 -9.80 -12.19
N ASN A 45 1.47 -9.13 -12.97
CA ASN A 45 1.14 -8.78 -14.34
C ASN A 45 1.23 -10.03 -15.25
N ARG A 46 0.23 -10.20 -16.12
CA ARG A 46 0.07 -11.34 -17.04
C ARG A 46 -0.27 -10.80 -18.43
N GLU A 47 0.02 -11.59 -19.46
CA GLU A 47 -0.42 -11.27 -20.83
C GLU A 47 -1.95 -11.34 -20.92
N ASP A 48 -2.55 -10.46 -21.72
CA ASP A 48 -4.00 -10.25 -21.77
C ASP A 48 -4.73 -11.38 -22.53
N SER A 49 -4.13 -11.89 -23.61
CA SER A 49 -4.70 -12.95 -24.45
C SER A 49 -4.41 -14.36 -23.91
N ASP A 50 -3.27 -14.57 -23.26
CA ASP A 50 -2.87 -15.80 -22.59
C ASP A 50 -2.41 -15.53 -21.15
N PRO A 51 -3.33 -15.58 -20.17
CA PRO A 51 -3.03 -15.34 -18.76
C PRO A 51 -2.06 -16.35 -18.13
N ASN A 52 -1.70 -17.44 -18.81
CA ASN A 52 -0.68 -18.36 -18.32
C ASN A 52 0.73 -17.77 -18.44
N ILE A 53 0.92 -16.79 -19.33
CA ILE A 53 2.18 -16.08 -19.51
C ILE A 53 2.30 -14.97 -18.46
N LEU A 54 3.27 -15.11 -17.57
CA LEU A 54 3.64 -14.08 -16.59
C LEU A 54 4.60 -13.07 -17.22
N LEU A 55 4.43 -11.79 -16.89
CA LEU A 55 5.39 -10.76 -17.29
C LEU A 55 6.73 -10.89 -16.56
N ASP A 56 6.71 -11.50 -15.37
CA ASP A 56 7.87 -11.72 -14.50
C ASP A 56 8.68 -10.44 -14.19
N ASP A 57 7.99 -9.33 -14.01
CA ASP A 57 8.57 -8.01 -13.70
C ASP A 57 8.87 -7.79 -12.21
N LEU A 58 8.84 -8.87 -11.42
CA LEU A 58 9.01 -8.85 -9.96
C LEU A 58 8.10 -7.82 -9.24
N CYS A 59 6.97 -7.44 -9.85
CA CYS A 59 6.01 -6.50 -9.30
C CYS A 59 4.77 -7.23 -8.76
N TYR A 60 4.48 -7.01 -7.48
CA TYR A 60 3.42 -7.69 -6.74
C TYR A 60 2.42 -6.67 -6.19
N LYS A 61 1.15 -6.82 -6.53
CA LYS A 61 0.05 -6.01 -6.00
C LYS A 61 -0.74 -6.82 -4.99
N ASN A 62 -0.69 -6.41 -3.73
CA ASN A 62 -1.37 -7.11 -2.63
C ASN A 62 -2.51 -6.25 -2.09
N PHE A 63 -3.72 -6.80 -2.04
CA PHE A 63 -4.89 -6.15 -1.43
C PHE A 63 -5.23 -6.84 -0.13
N TYR A 64 -5.21 -6.07 0.97
CA TYR A 64 -5.55 -6.52 2.31
C TYR A 64 -6.93 -6.00 2.70
N ILE A 65 -7.88 -6.92 2.88
CA ILE A 65 -9.24 -6.58 3.31
C ILE A 65 -9.26 -6.57 4.84
N PHE A 66 -9.02 -5.41 5.43
CA PHE A 66 -8.75 -5.35 6.87
C PHE A 66 -9.95 -5.70 7.74
N LYS A 67 -11.20 -5.62 7.26
CA LYS A 67 -12.36 -6.11 8.04
C LYS A 67 -12.38 -7.63 8.19
N LYS A 68 -11.65 -8.36 7.35
CA LYS A 68 -11.48 -9.82 7.43
C LYS A 68 -10.18 -10.21 8.14
N TYR A 69 -9.63 -9.32 8.98
CA TYR A 69 -8.36 -9.56 9.68
C TYR A 69 -8.32 -10.89 10.45
N SER A 70 -9.44 -11.38 10.96
CA SER A 70 -9.51 -12.66 11.68
C SER A 70 -9.17 -13.88 10.81
N GLU A 71 -9.37 -13.77 9.50
CA GLU A 71 -9.14 -14.84 8.51
C GLU A 71 -7.71 -14.83 7.95
N MET A 72 -6.82 -13.94 8.42
CA MET A 72 -5.43 -13.86 7.96
C MET A 72 -4.55 -14.83 8.75
N ASP A 73 -3.71 -15.62 8.09
CA ASP A 73 -2.82 -16.59 8.75
C ASP A 73 -1.62 -15.95 9.45
N ASP A 74 -1.08 -14.86 8.87
CA ASP A 74 0.07 -14.16 9.43
C ASP A 74 -0.32 -13.28 10.62
N ASP A 75 0.17 -13.61 11.80
CA ASP A 75 -0.16 -12.93 13.05
C ASP A 75 0.28 -11.47 13.07
N SER A 76 1.43 -11.17 12.44
CA SER A 76 1.91 -9.80 12.33
C SER A 76 0.96 -8.96 11.48
N ALA A 77 0.65 -9.38 10.25
CA ALA A 77 -0.28 -8.69 9.37
C ALA A 77 -1.68 -8.60 10.01
N ARG A 78 -2.17 -9.67 10.63
CA ARG A 78 -3.46 -9.70 11.34
C ARG A 78 -3.54 -8.63 12.42
N GLU A 79 -2.48 -8.43 13.20
CA GLU A 79 -2.41 -7.38 14.23
C GLU A 79 -2.56 -5.97 13.63
N TYR A 80 -1.83 -5.67 12.56
CA TYR A 80 -1.94 -4.38 11.86
C TYR A 80 -3.34 -4.19 11.25
N MET A 81 -3.90 -5.21 10.63
CA MET A 81 -5.22 -5.15 10.00
C MET A 81 -6.33 -4.99 11.05
N LYS A 82 -6.21 -5.65 12.20
CA LYS A 82 -7.11 -5.45 13.35
C LYS A 82 -7.07 -4.00 13.82
N TYR A 83 -5.89 -3.39 13.88
CA TYR A 83 -5.78 -1.97 14.21
C TYR A 83 -6.48 -1.07 13.18
N PHE A 84 -6.29 -1.32 11.88
CA PHE A 84 -6.99 -0.56 10.84
C PHE A 84 -8.51 -0.68 10.95
N ALA A 85 -9.01 -1.88 11.29
CA ALA A 85 -10.42 -2.17 11.45
C ALA A 85 -11.05 -1.51 12.69
N THR A 86 -10.37 -1.58 13.83
CA THR A 86 -10.98 -1.27 15.14
C THR A 86 -10.48 0.04 15.76
N LYS A 87 -9.34 0.57 15.27
CA LYS A 87 -8.57 1.66 15.87
C LYS A 87 -8.12 1.39 17.32
N LYS A 88 -8.21 0.15 17.79
CA LYS A 88 -7.77 -0.25 19.14
C LYS A 88 -6.31 -0.65 19.11
N CYS A 89 -5.55 -0.17 20.10
CA CYS A 89 -4.15 -0.53 20.31
C CYS A 89 -4.06 -1.50 21.48
N GLU A 90 -4.10 -2.79 21.21
CA GLU A 90 -4.05 -3.81 22.26
C GLU A 90 -2.62 -4.20 22.63
N SER A 91 -1.68 -4.15 21.67
CA SER A 91 -0.27 -4.45 21.91
C SER A 91 0.59 -3.21 22.08
N GLU A 92 1.72 -3.38 22.77
CA GLU A 92 2.70 -2.31 22.99
C GLU A 92 3.31 -1.82 21.67
N LYS A 93 3.53 -2.73 20.72
CA LYS A 93 3.97 -2.43 19.36
C LYS A 93 2.98 -1.50 18.65
N MET A 94 1.70 -1.82 18.71
CA MET A 94 0.65 -1.04 18.06
C MET A 94 0.45 0.34 18.72
N LYS A 95 0.57 0.43 20.05
CA LYS A 95 0.56 1.72 20.77
C LYS A 95 1.68 2.63 20.30
N ARG A 96 2.92 2.11 20.22
CA ARG A 96 4.07 2.88 19.72
C ARG A 96 3.84 3.40 18.30
N ILE A 97 3.29 2.57 17.41
CA ILE A 97 2.95 2.99 16.05
C ILE A 97 1.82 4.03 16.06
N HIS A 98 0.79 3.85 16.89
CA HIS A 98 -0.30 4.80 17.01
C HIS A 98 0.17 6.17 17.50
N GLU A 99 1.06 6.21 18.49
CA GLU A 99 1.70 7.42 18.98
C GLU A 99 2.55 8.09 17.91
N LEU A 100 3.31 7.33 17.13
CA LEU A 100 4.07 7.86 15.99
C LEU A 100 3.14 8.49 14.95
N VAL A 101 2.11 7.77 14.52
CA VAL A 101 1.12 8.27 13.55
C VAL A 101 0.42 9.53 14.08
N LYS A 102 0.05 9.53 15.37
CA LYS A 102 -0.53 10.70 16.03
C LYS A 102 0.44 11.87 16.05
N ALA A 103 1.71 11.64 16.39
CA ALA A 103 2.74 12.67 16.37
C ALA A 103 2.97 13.25 14.96
N PHE A 104 2.93 12.43 13.90
CA PHE A 104 3.01 12.92 12.51
C PHE A 104 1.79 13.75 12.10
N ARG A 105 0.58 13.32 12.51
CA ARG A 105 -0.64 14.08 12.26
C ARG A 105 -0.66 15.41 13.01
N ASP A 106 -0.29 15.39 14.29
CA ASP A 106 -0.35 16.53 15.19
C ASP A 106 0.80 17.52 14.94
N LYS A 107 1.94 17.06 14.39
CA LYS A 107 3.00 17.95 13.88
C LYS A 107 2.55 18.77 12.67
N GLY A 108 1.41 18.44 12.05
CA GLY A 108 0.93 19.04 10.82
C GLY A 108 1.93 18.77 9.71
N VAL A 109 1.65 17.82 8.82
CA VAL A 109 2.39 17.80 7.56
C VAL A 109 2.06 19.11 6.89
N ALA A 110 3.04 20.01 6.85
CA ALA A 110 2.85 21.33 6.27
C ALA A 110 2.38 21.14 4.81
N MET A 111 1.44 22.00 4.40
CA MET A 111 0.74 21.84 3.12
C MET A 111 1.70 21.81 1.93
N ASP A 112 2.86 22.44 2.05
CA ASP A 112 3.98 22.38 1.11
C ASP A 112 4.48 20.94 0.88
N ILE A 113 4.62 20.14 1.93
CA ILE A 113 5.07 18.74 1.81
C ILE A 113 4.00 17.87 1.12
N ILE A 114 2.70 18.11 1.37
CA ILE A 114 1.61 17.35 0.74
C ILE A 114 1.52 17.70 -0.76
N VAL A 115 1.61 18.99 -1.10
CA VAL A 115 1.61 19.47 -2.48
C VAL A 115 2.82 18.93 -3.24
N ASP A 116 4.02 18.97 -2.65
CA ASP A 116 5.26 18.51 -3.30
C ASP A 116 5.30 16.98 -3.54
N SER A 117 4.62 16.20 -2.69
CA SER A 117 4.64 14.73 -2.76
C SER A 117 3.47 14.12 -3.56
N THR A 118 2.28 14.72 -3.47
CA THR A 118 1.06 14.21 -4.13
C THR A 118 0.73 14.95 -5.42
N GLY A 119 1.29 16.15 -5.59
CA GLY A 119 0.93 17.13 -6.61
C GLY A 119 -0.42 17.81 -6.36
N LEU A 120 -1.30 17.25 -5.51
CA LEU A 120 -2.69 17.69 -5.38
C LEU A 120 -2.80 19.17 -5.01
N THR A 121 -3.76 19.84 -5.66
CA THR A 121 -4.05 21.25 -5.37
C THR A 121 -4.72 21.38 -4.00
N PRO A 122 -4.61 22.55 -3.34
CA PRO A 122 -5.25 22.78 -2.05
C PRO A 122 -6.77 22.59 -2.06
N GLU A 123 -7.43 22.82 -3.22
CA GLU A 123 -8.86 22.56 -3.37
C GLU A 123 -9.20 21.06 -3.36
N GLU A 124 -8.40 20.21 -4.00
CA GLU A 124 -8.60 18.75 -4.03
C GLU A 124 -8.39 18.12 -2.65
N ILE A 125 -7.50 18.68 -1.83
CA ILE A 125 -7.23 18.21 -0.46
C ILE A 125 -8.37 18.59 0.49
N LYS A 126 -9.03 19.73 0.28
CA LYS A 126 -10.20 20.14 1.08
C LYS A 126 -11.47 19.35 0.79
N ALA A 127 -11.51 18.64 -0.33
CA ALA A 127 -12.67 17.87 -0.78
C ALA A 127 -12.61 16.37 -0.39
N LEU A 128 -11.51 15.92 0.20
CA LEU A 128 -11.31 14.57 0.76
C LEU A 128 -11.69 14.52 2.25
#